data_AF-A0A9P8AHR8-F1
#
_entry.id   AF-A0A9P8AHR8-F1
#
_cell.length_a   1.000
_cell.length_b   1.000
_cell.length_c   1.000
_cell.angle_alpha   90.00
_cell.angle_beta   90.00
_cell.angle_gamma   90.00
#
_symmetry.space_group_name_H-M   'P 1'
#
loop_
_entity.id
_entity.type
_entity.pdbx_description
1 polymer ?
#
loop_
_entity_poly.entity_id
_entity_poly.type
_entity_poly.pdbx_seq_one_letter_code
_entity_poly.pdbx_strand_id
1 'polypeptide(L)'
;MHILFIDTNAAICHQWIKQLEVLKQSTLLKRMPRITIHNLLIHDLLLGLDHVPNETKNGIDSTYVVTPSNSLLYMGGGFDQSLLQLLLIGTGSSDYKRLEKLIQNQALNRYKGYVAPNTIHPVSLLKTAGITQLLTNSLALANWNITELIQIPSMVVPSKIEQLETVFDFMWGLLNHLSMTFTTATSQLDDHSNVVIPGIGTGYGQLDTSDVAKVMMYAVGIFHLELDHLGENQQHLARLILILFLLRKNYRLLENEYDLLELESLMTDKGRYYDFDSSTPTGVPDWERFVYCPETNQVLLLNRLKSPNMGLWNGVGGKLDPHELPQDCIVRETFEETGLDIPQYQSRGVVLWNVENEEQNGMYVFTAEVSKEVVDSYKTPVQISHEGILDWKPWDWVVDADNLGVVSNIKLILNTLLKGSCDDKYMMIYKGHTLIDFQYIKNGNVDHPVEY
;
A
#
# COMPACT_ATOMS: atom_id res chain seq x y z
N MET A 1 24.71 -4.94 -4.68
CA MET A 1 23.64 -5.98 -4.59
C MET A 1 22.52 -5.69 -5.60
N HIS A 2 21.96 -6.74 -6.21
CA HIS A 2 20.83 -6.69 -7.13
C HIS A 2 19.64 -7.50 -6.57
N ILE A 3 18.48 -6.85 -6.38
CA ILE A 3 17.25 -7.49 -5.90
C ILE A 3 16.33 -7.79 -7.09
N LEU A 4 15.96 -9.05 -7.25
CA LEU A 4 15.05 -9.53 -8.28
C LEU A 4 13.72 -9.91 -7.60
N PHE A 5 12.72 -9.06 -7.75
CA PHE A 5 11.34 -9.43 -7.38
C PHE A 5 10.74 -10.29 -8.49
N ILE A 6 10.16 -11.42 -8.10
CA ILE A 6 9.60 -12.39 -9.03
C ILE A 6 8.24 -12.88 -8.54
N ASP A 7 7.24 -12.89 -9.41
CA ASP A 7 6.00 -13.58 -9.14
C ASP A 7 5.34 -14.03 -10.43
N THR A 8 4.44 -15.00 -10.35
CA THR A 8 3.57 -15.39 -11.47
C THR A 8 2.29 -14.56 -11.52
N ASN A 9 1.95 -13.88 -10.43
CA ASN A 9 0.79 -13.02 -10.34
C ASN A 9 1.11 -11.64 -10.94
N ALA A 10 0.52 -11.34 -12.09
CA ALA A 10 0.72 -10.06 -12.77
C ALA A 10 0.31 -8.85 -11.91
N ALA A 11 -0.66 -9.00 -11.00
CA ALA A 11 -1.16 -7.90 -10.18
C ALA A 11 -0.08 -7.38 -9.21
N ILE A 12 0.59 -8.26 -8.46
CA ILE A 12 1.66 -7.84 -7.54
C ILE A 12 2.87 -7.28 -8.31
N CYS A 13 3.22 -7.88 -9.46
CA CYS A 13 4.29 -7.35 -10.31
C CYS A 13 3.99 -5.93 -10.80
N HIS A 14 2.76 -5.67 -11.23
CA HIS A 14 2.34 -4.33 -11.64
C HIS A 14 2.41 -3.33 -10.48
N GLN A 15 1.95 -3.71 -9.29
CA GLN A 15 2.02 -2.85 -8.11
C GLN A 15 3.47 -2.58 -7.69
N TRP A 16 4.35 -3.58 -7.71
CA TRP A 16 5.79 -3.38 -7.46
C TRP A 16 6.40 -2.36 -8.42
N ILE A 17 6.06 -2.40 -9.71
CA ILE A 17 6.55 -1.43 -10.70
C ILE A 17 6.07 -0.03 -10.33
N LYS A 18 4.78 0.13 -10.02
CA LYS A 18 4.19 1.41 -9.61
C LYS A 18 4.92 2.01 -8.39
N GLN A 19 5.12 1.21 -7.34
CA GLN A 19 5.78 1.69 -6.12
C GLN A 19 7.28 1.97 -6.34
N LEU A 20 7.96 1.16 -7.16
CA LEU A 20 9.36 1.38 -7.50
C LEU A 20 9.56 2.69 -8.26
N GLU A 21 8.68 3.05 -9.18
CA GLU A 21 8.74 4.34 -9.89
C GLU A 21 8.55 5.52 -8.95
N VAL A 22 7.69 5.40 -7.92
CA VAL A 22 7.56 6.42 -6.87
C VAL A 22 8.88 6.57 -6.09
N LEU A 23 9.51 5.47 -5.70
CA LEU A 23 10.79 5.52 -4.97
C LEU A 23 11.92 6.12 -5.81
N LYS A 24 11.97 5.82 -7.12
CA LYS A 24 12.98 6.38 -8.03
C LYS A 24 12.90 7.89 -8.20
N GLN A 25 11.73 8.50 -7.96
CA GLN A 25 11.56 9.96 -8.01
C GLN A 25 12.16 10.65 -6.78
N SER A 26 12.46 9.91 -5.70
CA SER A 26 13.04 10.47 -4.47
C SER A 26 14.51 10.84 -4.64
N THR A 27 14.87 12.06 -4.27
CA THR A 27 16.25 12.52 -4.23
C THR A 27 17.05 11.96 -3.05
N LEU A 28 16.38 11.30 -2.09
CA LEU A 28 16.96 10.73 -0.86
C LEU A 28 17.35 9.25 -0.99
N LEU A 29 17.19 8.65 -2.18
CA LEU A 29 17.40 7.21 -2.43
C LEU A 29 18.47 6.95 -3.50
N LYS A 30 19.64 7.60 -3.39
CA LYS A 30 20.69 7.51 -4.42
C LYS A 30 21.46 6.19 -4.38
N ARG A 31 21.59 5.58 -3.19
CA ARG A 31 22.26 4.29 -2.93
C ARG A 31 21.28 3.12 -2.83
N MET A 32 20.09 3.21 -3.43
CA MET A 32 19.21 2.04 -3.50
C MET A 32 19.89 0.90 -4.27
N PRO A 33 19.67 -0.36 -3.86
CA PRO A 33 20.11 -1.49 -4.64
C PRO A 33 19.48 -1.45 -6.03
N ARG A 34 20.13 -2.09 -7.01
CA ARG A 34 19.48 -2.31 -8.30
C ARG A 34 18.26 -3.20 -8.05
N ILE A 35 17.10 -2.85 -8.60
CA ILE A 35 15.87 -3.64 -8.49
C ILE A 35 15.34 -3.97 -9.88
N THR A 36 15.08 -5.25 -10.14
CA THR A 36 14.30 -5.70 -11.31
C THR A 36 13.07 -6.47 -10.85
N ILE A 37 12.03 -6.43 -11.68
CA ILE A 37 10.74 -7.06 -11.41
C ILE A 37 10.40 -7.95 -12.59
N HIS A 38 10.04 -9.20 -12.30
CA HIS A 38 9.80 -10.22 -13.30
C HIS A 38 8.45 -10.91 -13.05
N ASN A 39 7.56 -10.86 -14.03
CA ASN A 39 6.31 -11.61 -14.05
C ASN A 39 6.50 -12.91 -14.83
N LEU A 40 6.99 -13.95 -14.16
CA LEU A 40 7.32 -15.25 -14.77
C LEU A 40 7.52 -16.32 -13.69
N LEU A 41 7.59 -17.58 -14.10
CA LEU A 41 8.00 -18.66 -13.21
C LEU A 41 9.50 -18.58 -12.92
N ILE A 42 9.92 -18.89 -11.69
CA ILE A 42 11.34 -18.93 -11.33
C ILE A 42 12.16 -19.89 -12.21
N HIS A 43 11.52 -20.93 -12.74
CA HIS A 43 12.11 -21.82 -13.73
C HIS A 43 12.61 -21.07 -14.98
N ASP A 44 11.79 -20.16 -15.52
CA ASP A 44 12.09 -19.46 -16.76
C ASP A 44 13.29 -18.52 -16.56
N LEU A 45 13.34 -17.85 -15.40
CA LEU A 45 14.44 -16.98 -15.01
C LEU A 45 15.75 -17.77 -14.90
N LEU A 46 15.74 -18.83 -14.09
CA LEU A 46 16.94 -19.49 -13.62
C LEU A 46 17.48 -20.56 -14.59
N LEU A 47 16.67 -20.99 -15.58
CA LEU A 47 17.16 -21.79 -16.72
C LEU A 47 17.62 -20.91 -17.90
N GLY A 48 17.34 -19.60 -17.85
CA GLY A 48 17.85 -18.64 -18.82
C GLY A 48 17.29 -18.81 -20.23
N LEU A 49 16.02 -19.21 -20.33
CA LEU A 49 15.26 -19.32 -21.58
C LEU A 49 15.20 -17.96 -22.30
N ASP A 50 14.98 -17.96 -23.62
CA ASP A 50 15.15 -16.83 -24.56
C ASP A 50 14.39 -15.52 -24.23
N HIS A 51 13.59 -15.49 -23.18
CA HIS A 51 12.78 -14.35 -22.74
C HIS A 51 13.33 -13.62 -21.50
N VAL A 52 14.48 -14.05 -20.95
CA VAL A 52 15.11 -13.40 -19.78
C VAL A 52 16.08 -12.30 -20.25
N PRO A 53 15.95 -11.05 -19.77
CA PRO A 53 16.87 -9.97 -20.14
C PRO A 53 18.33 -10.32 -19.83
N ASN A 54 19.25 -10.15 -20.79
CA ASN A 54 20.68 -10.41 -20.61
C ASN A 54 21.31 -9.66 -19.42
N GLU A 55 20.68 -8.58 -19.00
CA GLU A 55 21.09 -7.73 -17.89
C GLU A 55 21.13 -8.43 -16.52
N THR A 56 20.48 -9.60 -16.40
CA THR A 56 20.45 -10.41 -15.17
C THR A 56 21.57 -11.46 -15.11
N LYS A 57 22.28 -11.72 -16.22
CA LYS A 57 23.33 -12.75 -16.33
C LYS A 57 24.77 -12.20 -16.20
N ASN A 58 24.95 -10.91 -15.93
CA ASN A 58 26.28 -10.30 -15.84
C ASN A 58 26.94 -10.60 -14.47
N GLY A 59 28.03 -11.39 -14.49
CA GLY A 59 28.88 -11.67 -13.32
C GLY A 59 28.39 -12.88 -12.53
N ILE A 60 29.20 -13.93 -12.41
CA ILE A 60 28.90 -15.16 -11.67
C ILE A 60 29.08 -14.90 -10.17
N ASP A 61 28.26 -14.02 -9.61
CA ASP A 61 28.21 -13.73 -8.18
C ASP A 61 27.23 -14.68 -7.48
N SER A 62 27.23 -14.69 -6.15
CA SER A 62 26.35 -15.57 -5.39
C SER A 62 24.89 -15.16 -5.58
N THR A 63 24.02 -16.13 -5.84
CA THR A 63 22.57 -15.93 -5.85
C THR A 63 21.94 -16.50 -4.57
N TYR A 64 21.22 -15.64 -3.87
CA TYR A 64 20.43 -15.96 -2.67
C TYR A 64 18.96 -16.02 -3.06
N VAL A 65 18.26 -17.09 -2.70
CA VAL A 65 16.82 -17.22 -2.99
C VAL A 65 16.03 -17.25 -1.69
N VAL A 66 15.10 -16.32 -1.54
CA VAL A 66 14.25 -16.20 -0.35
C VAL A 66 13.06 -17.16 -0.45
N THR A 67 12.77 -17.87 0.63
CA THR A 67 11.70 -18.89 0.69
C THR A 67 10.74 -18.57 1.84
N PRO A 68 9.52 -18.06 1.55
CA PRO A 68 8.61 -17.56 2.56
C PRO A 68 7.90 -18.65 3.38
N SER A 69 8.00 -19.94 3.00
CA SER A 69 7.65 -21.17 3.72
C SER A 69 6.59 -21.10 4.86
N ASN A 70 6.66 -22.04 5.81
CA ASN A 70 5.83 -22.05 7.02
C ASN A 70 6.69 -22.46 8.21
N SER A 71 6.20 -22.35 9.45
CA SER A 71 6.98 -22.63 10.65
C SER A 71 7.46 -24.08 10.79
N LEU A 72 6.85 -25.01 10.04
CA LEU A 72 7.29 -26.40 9.94
C LEU A 72 8.27 -26.61 8.77
N LEU A 73 8.51 -25.57 7.96
CA LEU A 73 9.44 -25.52 6.83
C LEU A 73 9.12 -26.50 5.71
N TYR A 74 7.86 -26.88 5.56
CA TYR A 74 7.41 -27.55 4.35
C TYR A 74 7.40 -26.56 3.18
N MET A 75 7.86 -27.02 2.02
CA MET A 75 8.03 -26.26 0.78
C MET A 75 7.13 -26.84 -0.31
N GLY A 76 5.92 -27.27 0.08
CA GLY A 76 5.05 -28.11 -0.73
C GLY A 76 4.04 -27.37 -1.62
N GLY A 77 4.18 -26.06 -1.84
CA GLY A 77 3.26 -25.33 -2.71
C GLY A 77 3.86 -24.05 -3.31
N GLY A 78 3.21 -23.54 -4.35
CA GLY A 78 3.52 -22.26 -4.98
C GLY A 78 4.98 -22.11 -5.39
N PHE A 79 5.59 -21.01 -4.97
CA PHE A 79 6.99 -20.67 -5.25
C PHE A 79 7.98 -21.67 -4.65
N ASP A 80 7.80 -22.08 -3.39
CA ASP A 80 8.75 -22.95 -2.69
C ASP A 80 8.89 -24.32 -3.35
N GLN A 81 7.76 -24.93 -3.76
CA GLN A 81 7.80 -26.20 -4.48
C GLN A 81 8.47 -26.03 -5.85
N SER A 82 8.14 -24.95 -6.56
CA SER A 82 8.72 -24.65 -7.86
C SER A 82 10.24 -24.49 -7.77
N LEU A 83 10.72 -23.85 -6.70
CA LEU A 83 12.15 -23.72 -6.44
C LEU A 83 12.83 -25.08 -6.19
N LEU A 84 12.22 -25.96 -5.39
CA LEU A 84 12.79 -27.30 -5.16
C LEU A 84 12.86 -28.13 -6.44
N GLN A 85 11.84 -28.05 -7.29
CA GLN A 85 11.84 -28.73 -8.58
C GLN A 85 12.92 -28.19 -9.50
N LEU A 86 13.06 -26.87 -9.58
CA LEU A 86 14.12 -26.19 -10.34
C LEU A 86 15.52 -26.64 -9.90
N LEU A 87 15.78 -26.69 -8.60
CA LEU A 87 17.09 -27.10 -8.07
C LEU A 87 17.47 -28.53 -8.51
N LEU A 88 16.49 -29.39 -8.76
CA LEU A 88 16.72 -30.77 -9.19
C LEU A 88 16.93 -30.94 -10.70
N ILE A 89 16.65 -29.92 -11.52
CA ILE A 89 16.85 -30.02 -12.96
C ILE A 89 18.33 -30.26 -13.27
N GLY A 90 18.62 -31.27 -14.10
CA GLY A 90 19.99 -31.69 -14.47
C GLY A 90 20.61 -32.72 -13.54
N THR A 91 20.06 -32.93 -12.34
CA THR A 91 20.59 -33.89 -11.35
C THR A 91 20.23 -35.35 -11.66
N GLY A 92 19.24 -35.58 -12.53
CA GLY A 92 18.66 -36.91 -12.79
C GLY A 92 17.63 -37.37 -11.73
N SER A 93 17.36 -36.55 -10.71
CA SER A 93 16.31 -36.78 -9.71
C SER A 93 15.11 -35.88 -9.94
N SER A 94 13.90 -36.37 -9.66
CA SER A 94 12.66 -35.58 -9.59
C SER A 94 12.04 -35.57 -8.19
N ASP A 95 12.70 -36.20 -7.21
CA ASP A 95 12.22 -36.32 -5.83
C ASP A 95 12.51 -35.06 -5.02
N TYR A 96 11.65 -34.05 -5.22
CA TYR A 96 11.73 -32.79 -4.47
C TYR A 96 11.48 -32.98 -2.97
N LYS A 97 10.76 -34.02 -2.54
CA LYS A 97 10.50 -34.31 -1.12
C LYS A 97 11.75 -34.80 -0.40
N ARG A 98 12.64 -35.52 -1.07
CA ARG A 98 13.97 -35.82 -0.53
C ARG A 98 14.79 -34.55 -0.29
N LEU A 99 14.78 -33.61 -1.24
CA LEU A 99 15.49 -32.33 -1.09
C LEU A 99 14.87 -31.48 0.03
N GLU A 100 13.54 -31.35 0.07
CA GLU A 100 12.79 -30.66 1.13
C GLU A 100 13.20 -31.16 2.50
N LYS A 101 13.23 -32.49 2.71
CA LYS A 101 13.60 -33.09 3.99
C LYS A 101 15.04 -32.78 4.41
N LEU A 102 15.98 -32.74 3.46
CA LEU A 102 17.38 -32.39 3.73
C LEU A 102 17.51 -30.93 4.19
N ILE A 103 16.82 -30.01 3.51
CA ILE A 103 16.76 -28.58 3.84
C ILE A 103 16.09 -28.40 5.22
N GLN A 104 14.88 -28.94 5.38
CA GLN A 104 14.09 -28.87 6.62
C GLN A 104 14.88 -29.37 7.84
N ASN A 105 15.61 -30.48 7.73
CA ASN A 105 16.38 -31.04 8.84
C ASN A 105 17.52 -30.11 9.31
N GLN A 106 18.06 -29.23 8.46
CA GLN A 106 19.09 -28.29 8.91
C GLN A 106 18.53 -27.31 9.95
N ALA A 107 17.36 -26.78 9.64
CA ALA A 107 16.66 -25.82 10.47
C ALA A 107 16.07 -26.47 11.72
N LEU A 108 15.32 -27.57 11.56
CA LEU A 108 14.59 -28.18 12.67
C LEU A 108 15.52 -28.74 13.76
N ASN A 109 16.73 -29.19 13.41
CA ASN A 109 17.74 -29.58 14.39
C ASN A 109 18.23 -28.39 15.24
N ARG A 110 18.36 -27.22 14.61
CA ARG A 110 18.79 -25.97 15.26
C ARG A 110 17.69 -25.38 16.14
N TYR A 111 16.47 -25.28 15.61
CA TYR A 111 15.33 -24.66 16.28
C TYR A 111 14.41 -25.65 17.01
N LYS A 112 14.89 -26.87 17.26
CA LYS A 112 14.17 -27.90 18.04
C LYS A 112 12.76 -28.19 17.52
N GLY A 113 12.60 -28.23 16.19
CA GLY A 113 11.37 -28.67 15.53
C GLY A 113 10.36 -27.56 15.19
N TYR A 114 10.61 -26.30 15.54
CA TYR A 114 9.71 -25.19 15.21
C TYR A 114 10.48 -23.91 14.92
N VAL A 115 10.17 -23.25 13.80
CA VAL A 115 10.74 -21.93 13.47
C VAL A 115 9.64 -20.88 13.52
N ALA A 116 9.76 -19.91 14.43
CA ALA A 116 8.76 -18.86 14.57
C ALA A 116 8.65 -18.03 13.27
N PRO A 117 7.46 -17.50 12.93
CA PRO A 117 7.32 -16.57 11.81
C PRO A 117 8.34 -15.43 11.85
N ASN A 118 8.76 -14.98 10.67
CA ASN A 118 9.77 -13.93 10.44
C ASN A 118 11.18 -14.23 10.97
N THR A 119 11.44 -15.46 11.43
CA THR A 119 12.80 -15.89 11.80
C THR A 119 13.62 -16.19 10.56
N ILE A 120 14.79 -15.56 10.43
CA ILE A 120 15.73 -15.82 9.34
C ILE A 120 16.49 -17.12 9.58
N HIS A 121 16.44 -18.03 8.62
CA HIS A 121 17.24 -19.25 8.59
C HIS A 121 17.92 -19.45 7.23
N PRO A 122 19.21 -19.08 7.09
CA PRO A 122 19.97 -19.35 5.89
C PRO A 122 20.38 -20.83 5.80
N VAL A 123 20.25 -21.41 4.61
CA VAL A 123 20.57 -22.79 4.28
C VAL A 123 21.56 -22.79 3.12
N SER A 124 22.83 -23.05 3.42
CA SER A 124 23.86 -23.16 2.40
C SER A 124 23.71 -24.46 1.63
N LEU A 125 23.48 -24.35 0.32
CA LEU A 125 23.30 -25.48 -0.58
C LEU A 125 24.62 -26.20 -0.87
N LEU A 126 25.74 -25.48 -0.79
CA LEU A 126 27.06 -26.01 -1.14
C LEU A 126 27.83 -26.60 0.05
N LYS A 127 27.51 -26.19 1.28
CA LYS A 127 28.22 -26.65 2.51
C LYS A 127 27.60 -27.89 3.16
N THR A 128 26.47 -28.37 2.63
CA THR A 128 25.68 -29.42 3.28
C THR A 128 25.80 -30.71 2.49
N ALA A 129 26.63 -31.65 2.93
CA ALA A 129 26.99 -32.86 2.19
C ALA A 129 25.81 -33.57 1.49
N GLY A 130 24.69 -33.80 2.19
CA GLY A 130 23.51 -34.46 1.62
C GLY A 130 22.80 -33.63 0.54
N ILE A 131 22.77 -32.30 0.69
CA ILE A 131 22.21 -31.37 -0.30
C ILE A 131 23.17 -31.26 -1.49
N THR A 132 24.46 -30.99 -1.25
CA THR A 132 25.50 -30.87 -2.28
C THR A 132 25.56 -32.11 -3.17
N GLN A 133 25.48 -33.31 -2.57
CA GLN A 133 25.46 -34.56 -3.33
C GLN A 133 24.20 -34.69 -4.19
N LEU A 134 23.02 -34.33 -3.66
CA LEU A 134 21.77 -34.43 -4.41
C LEU A 134 21.69 -33.40 -5.55
N LEU A 135 22.27 -32.22 -5.34
CA LEU A 135 22.29 -31.13 -6.31
C LEU A 135 23.49 -31.17 -7.26
N THR A 136 24.25 -32.28 -7.27
CA THR A 136 25.34 -32.48 -8.23
C THR A 136 24.77 -32.42 -9.66
N ASN A 137 25.34 -31.56 -10.50
CA ASN A 137 24.86 -31.25 -11.87
C ASN A 137 23.54 -30.44 -11.95
N SER A 138 23.10 -29.81 -10.87
CA SER A 138 21.96 -28.90 -10.93
C SER A 138 22.21 -27.75 -11.93
N LEU A 139 21.34 -27.60 -12.92
CA LEU A 139 21.45 -26.54 -13.93
C LEU A 139 21.23 -25.15 -13.30
N ALA A 140 20.36 -25.06 -12.29
CA ALA A 140 20.11 -23.81 -11.58
C ALA A 140 21.36 -23.33 -10.83
N LEU A 141 22.09 -24.25 -10.18
CA LEU A 141 23.38 -23.94 -9.55
C LEU A 141 24.44 -23.58 -10.61
N ALA A 142 24.50 -24.31 -11.72
CA ALA A 142 25.50 -24.06 -12.77
C ALA A 142 25.29 -22.71 -13.48
N ASN A 143 24.04 -22.35 -13.76
CA ASN A 143 23.71 -21.17 -14.57
C ASN A 143 23.61 -19.89 -13.73
N TRP A 144 23.16 -20.00 -12.47
CA TRP A 144 22.86 -18.85 -11.62
C TRP A 144 23.64 -18.83 -10.30
N ASN A 145 24.51 -19.82 -10.06
CA ASN A 145 25.35 -19.86 -8.86
C ASN A 145 24.54 -19.68 -7.57
N ILE A 146 23.43 -20.42 -7.45
CA ILE A 146 22.58 -20.37 -6.26
C ILE A 146 23.34 -21.02 -5.09
N THR A 147 23.81 -20.20 -4.16
CA THR A 147 24.67 -20.66 -3.06
C THR A 147 23.88 -20.92 -1.78
N GLU A 148 22.77 -20.20 -1.59
CA GLU A 148 22.03 -20.19 -0.33
C GLU A 148 20.53 -19.97 -0.53
N LEU A 149 19.73 -20.69 0.27
CA LEU A 149 18.31 -20.42 0.46
C LEU A 149 18.12 -19.68 1.77
N ILE A 150 17.43 -18.55 1.76
CA ILE A 150 17.07 -17.81 2.97
C ILE A 150 15.64 -18.21 3.34
N GLN A 151 15.49 -19.15 4.28
CA GLN A 151 14.18 -19.57 4.77
C GLN A 151 13.65 -18.59 5.81
N ILE A 152 12.47 -18.05 5.57
CA ILE A 152 11.81 -17.12 6.48
C ILE A 152 10.34 -17.52 6.53
N PRO A 153 9.85 -18.16 7.60
CA PRO A 153 8.44 -18.53 7.68
C PRO A 153 7.54 -17.29 7.71
N SER A 154 6.61 -17.18 6.78
CA SER A 154 5.62 -16.09 6.75
C SER A 154 4.36 -16.42 7.56
N MET A 155 4.19 -17.69 7.95
CA MET A 155 3.02 -18.20 8.65
C MET A 155 3.36 -19.50 9.38
N VAL A 156 2.54 -19.89 10.37
CA VAL A 156 2.74 -21.15 11.10
C VAL A 156 2.44 -22.36 10.23
N VAL A 157 1.29 -22.31 9.56
CA VAL A 157 0.82 -23.25 8.55
C VAL A 157 0.13 -22.45 7.44
N PRO A 158 -0.09 -23.02 6.25
CA PRO A 158 -0.85 -22.36 5.20
C PRO A 158 -2.23 -21.85 5.69
N SER A 159 -2.33 -20.55 5.90
CA SER A 159 -3.55 -19.86 6.36
C SER A 159 -3.52 -18.40 5.95
N LYS A 160 -4.67 -17.73 6.06
CA LYS A 160 -4.78 -16.27 5.92
C LYS A 160 -3.83 -15.57 6.91
N ILE A 161 -3.14 -14.53 6.45
CA ILE A 161 -2.36 -13.63 7.29
C ILE A 161 -3.27 -12.44 7.63
N GLU A 162 -3.44 -12.15 8.93
CA GLU A 162 -4.34 -11.08 9.37
C GLU A 162 -3.65 -9.70 9.46
N GLN A 163 -2.32 -9.69 9.57
CA GLN A 163 -1.53 -8.52 9.88
C GLN A 163 -0.46 -8.27 8.82
N LEU A 164 -0.57 -7.14 8.12
CA LEU A 164 0.35 -6.72 7.07
C LEU A 164 1.77 -6.47 7.60
N GLU A 165 1.90 -6.15 8.89
CA GLU A 165 3.16 -5.98 9.64
C GLU A 165 4.04 -7.23 9.51
N THR A 166 3.44 -8.41 9.38
CA THR A 166 4.17 -9.66 9.14
C THR A 166 5.06 -9.56 7.90
N VAL A 167 4.56 -8.94 6.82
CA VAL A 167 5.32 -8.73 5.57
C VAL A 167 6.43 -7.70 5.76
N PHE A 168 6.16 -6.65 6.55
CA PHE A 168 7.18 -5.65 6.88
C PHE A 168 8.31 -6.27 7.68
N ASP A 169 8.02 -6.98 8.76
CA ASP A 169 9.00 -7.63 9.63
C ASP A 169 9.83 -8.67 8.85
N PHE A 170 9.17 -9.41 7.95
CA PHE A 170 9.85 -10.31 7.03
C PHE A 170 10.89 -9.57 6.19
N MET A 171 10.49 -8.52 5.50
CA MET A 171 11.36 -7.75 4.60
C MET A 171 12.47 -7.05 5.38
N TRP A 172 12.14 -6.45 6.52
CA TRP A 172 13.10 -5.76 7.37
C TRP A 172 14.14 -6.73 7.94
N GLY A 173 13.70 -7.91 8.41
CA GLY A 173 14.59 -8.97 8.87
C GLY A 173 15.53 -9.49 7.76
N LEU A 174 15.00 -9.69 6.56
CA LEU A 174 15.78 -10.07 5.38
C LEU A 174 16.85 -9.02 5.05
N LEU A 175 16.48 -7.74 4.97
CA LEU A 175 17.40 -6.65 4.64
C LEU A 175 18.52 -6.49 5.69
N ASN A 176 18.19 -6.62 6.98
CA ASN A 176 19.19 -6.64 8.05
C ASN A 176 20.16 -7.82 7.88
N HIS A 177 19.65 -9.02 7.62
CA HIS A 177 20.49 -10.19 7.40
C HIS A 177 21.44 -10.00 6.21
N LEU A 178 20.93 -9.53 5.07
CA LEU A 178 21.74 -9.24 3.88
C LEU A 178 22.82 -8.20 4.17
N SER A 179 22.46 -7.09 4.83
CA SER A 179 23.41 -6.04 5.20
C SER A 179 24.55 -6.59 6.07
N MET A 180 24.25 -7.43 7.06
CA MET A 180 25.27 -8.06 7.91
C MET A 180 26.16 -9.03 7.14
N THR A 181 25.57 -9.84 6.26
CA THR A 181 26.30 -10.81 5.42
C THR A 181 27.28 -10.10 4.49
N PHE A 182 26.87 -8.99 3.85
CA PHE A 182 27.74 -8.24 2.93
C PHE A 182 28.74 -7.30 3.63
N THR A 183 28.51 -6.92 4.89
CA THR A 183 29.46 -6.09 5.66
C THR A 183 30.58 -6.90 6.29
N THR A 184 30.33 -8.16 6.66
CA THR A 184 31.31 -9.04 7.31
C THR A 184 32.27 -9.73 6.33
N ALA A 185 31.96 -9.73 5.03
CA ALA A 185 32.87 -10.16 3.99
C ALA A 185 34.01 -9.12 3.84
N THR A 186 35.14 -9.36 4.51
CA THR A 186 36.38 -8.58 4.35
C THR A 186 36.94 -8.73 2.93
N SER A 187 36.39 -8.03 1.94
CA SER A 187 36.99 -7.66 0.65
C SER A 187 35.93 -7.02 -0.23
N GLN A 188 36.36 -6.20 -1.19
CA GLN A 188 35.55 -5.45 -2.16
C GLN A 188 34.74 -6.33 -3.15
N LEU A 189 34.16 -7.46 -2.70
CA LEU A 189 33.73 -8.57 -3.56
C LEU A 189 32.22 -8.85 -3.60
N ASP A 190 31.35 -8.09 -2.94
CA ASP A 190 29.91 -8.42 -2.88
C ASP A 190 28.96 -7.36 -3.46
N ASP A 191 29.46 -6.44 -4.29
CA ASP A 191 28.62 -5.41 -4.90
C ASP A 191 27.71 -5.95 -6.02
N HIS A 192 27.87 -7.22 -6.41
CA HIS A 192 27.19 -7.84 -7.54
C HIS A 192 26.33 -9.09 -7.19
N SER A 193 26.18 -9.44 -5.91
CA SER A 193 25.31 -10.56 -5.49
C SER A 193 23.83 -10.33 -5.85
N ASN A 194 23.15 -11.41 -6.26
CA ASN A 194 21.73 -11.42 -6.63
C ASN A 194 20.87 -11.94 -5.47
N VAL A 195 19.73 -11.29 -5.21
CA VAL A 195 18.75 -11.73 -4.22
C VAL A 195 17.38 -11.87 -4.88
N VAL A 196 16.86 -13.09 -4.93
CA VAL A 196 15.55 -13.40 -5.52
C VAL A 196 14.49 -13.41 -4.43
N ILE A 197 13.48 -12.54 -4.56
CA ILE A 197 12.41 -12.37 -3.57
C ILE A 197 11.05 -12.60 -4.23
N PRO A 198 10.24 -13.59 -3.76
CA PRO A 198 8.90 -13.81 -4.27
C PRO A 198 7.86 -12.86 -3.64
N GLY A 199 6.62 -12.87 -4.14
CA GLY A 199 5.49 -12.25 -3.44
C GLY A 199 5.23 -12.91 -2.09
N ILE A 200 5.20 -12.12 -1.02
CA ILE A 200 5.05 -12.63 0.35
C ILE A 200 3.58 -12.47 0.76
N GLY A 201 2.93 -13.58 1.16
CA GLY A 201 1.59 -13.54 1.74
C GLY A 201 0.42 -13.34 0.77
N THR A 202 0.65 -13.16 -0.54
CA THR A 202 -0.42 -13.00 -1.56
C THR A 202 -1.03 -14.31 -2.05
N GLY A 203 -0.40 -15.45 -1.76
CA GLY A 203 -0.93 -16.79 -2.01
C GLY A 203 -1.91 -17.23 -0.91
N TYR A 204 -1.53 -18.26 -0.13
CA TYR A 204 -2.35 -18.74 0.98
C TYR A 204 -2.67 -17.67 2.04
N GLY A 205 -1.81 -16.66 2.18
CA GLY A 205 -2.00 -15.55 3.11
C GLY A 205 -3.14 -14.60 2.74
N GLN A 206 -3.58 -14.60 1.48
CA GLN A 206 -4.69 -13.78 0.94
C GLN A 206 -4.57 -12.28 1.25
N LEU A 207 -3.35 -11.76 1.41
CA LEU A 207 -3.13 -10.33 1.54
C LEU A 207 -3.35 -9.62 0.21
N ASP A 208 -3.81 -8.37 0.27
CA ASP A 208 -3.99 -7.54 -0.91
C ASP A 208 -2.64 -7.26 -1.60
N THR A 209 -2.64 -7.36 -2.93
CA THR A 209 -1.42 -7.22 -3.73
C THR A 209 -0.86 -5.80 -3.73
N SER A 210 -1.70 -4.77 -3.61
CA SER A 210 -1.28 -3.37 -3.54
C SER A 210 -0.61 -3.10 -2.20
N ASP A 211 -1.22 -3.53 -1.10
CA ASP A 211 -0.69 -3.35 0.25
C ASP A 211 0.63 -4.07 0.46
N VAL A 212 0.72 -5.34 0.03
CA VAL A 212 1.96 -6.12 0.08
C VAL A 212 3.06 -5.45 -0.74
N ALA A 213 2.77 -5.04 -1.98
CA ALA A 213 3.75 -4.40 -2.84
C ALA A 213 4.26 -3.08 -2.26
N LYS A 214 3.36 -2.28 -1.68
CA LYS A 214 3.71 -1.04 -0.97
C LYS A 214 4.62 -1.34 0.21
N VAL A 215 4.24 -2.25 1.10
CA VAL A 215 5.07 -2.56 2.27
C VAL A 215 6.44 -3.11 1.89
N MET A 216 6.51 -4.03 0.93
CA MET A 216 7.79 -4.59 0.47
C MET A 216 8.70 -3.53 -0.13
N MET A 217 8.19 -2.65 -1.01
CA MET A 217 9.00 -1.62 -1.66
C MET A 217 9.42 -0.52 -0.69
N TYR A 218 8.50 -0.04 0.14
CA TYR A 218 8.81 1.00 1.13
C TYR A 218 9.74 0.47 2.23
N ALA A 219 9.69 -0.82 2.59
CA ALA A 219 10.70 -1.40 3.46
C ALA A 219 12.11 -1.29 2.84
N VAL A 220 12.27 -1.63 1.55
CA VAL A 220 13.55 -1.45 0.83
C VAL A 220 13.96 0.02 0.77
N GLY A 221 13.02 0.91 0.44
CA GLY A 221 13.28 2.35 0.36
C GLY A 221 13.72 2.95 1.70
N ILE A 222 12.94 2.74 2.77
CA ILE A 222 13.24 3.25 4.11
C ILE A 222 14.58 2.70 4.62
N PHE A 223 14.88 1.43 4.37
CA PHE A 223 16.14 0.80 4.77
C PHE A 223 17.36 1.49 4.15
N HIS A 224 17.26 1.92 2.89
CA HIS A 224 18.36 2.57 2.14
C HIS A 224 18.27 4.10 2.11
N LEU A 225 17.39 4.70 2.93
CA LEU A 225 17.20 6.15 2.95
C LEU A 225 18.46 6.88 3.41
N GLU A 226 18.92 7.85 2.62
CA GLU A 226 20.08 8.69 2.93
C GLU A 226 19.65 9.90 3.74
N LEU A 227 19.98 9.89 5.03
CA LEU A 227 19.62 10.94 5.98
C LEU A 227 20.86 11.67 6.53
N ASP A 228 21.98 11.63 5.81
CA ASP A 228 23.28 12.19 6.23
C ASP A 228 23.25 13.69 6.56
N HIS A 229 22.20 14.40 6.12
CA HIS A 229 21.95 15.81 6.46
C HIS A 229 21.38 16.03 7.87
N LEU A 230 20.94 14.96 8.54
CA LEU A 230 20.46 14.96 9.93
C LEU A 230 21.56 14.40 10.86
N GLY A 231 21.50 14.77 12.14
CA GLY A 231 22.36 14.16 13.17
C GLY A 231 22.04 12.67 13.35
N GLU A 232 23.03 11.85 13.74
CA GLU A 232 22.92 10.38 13.83
C GLU A 232 21.64 9.91 14.56
N ASN A 233 21.37 10.44 15.76
CA ASN A 233 20.15 10.12 16.51
C ASN A 233 18.87 10.47 15.72
N GLN A 234 18.85 11.62 15.03
CA GLN A 234 17.71 12.06 14.23
C GLN A 234 17.49 11.18 12.99
N GLN A 235 18.56 10.59 12.43
CA GLN A 235 18.43 9.67 11.31
C GLN A 235 17.72 8.37 11.72
N HIS A 236 18.00 7.86 12.92
CA HIS A 236 17.34 6.66 13.45
C HIS A 236 15.86 6.96 13.72
N LEU A 237 15.57 8.08 14.38
CA LEU A 237 14.21 8.51 14.69
C LEU A 237 13.38 8.76 13.42
N ALA A 238 13.94 9.45 12.42
CA ALA A 238 13.24 9.70 11.16
C ALA A 238 12.85 8.40 10.44
N ARG A 239 13.73 7.39 10.41
CA ARG A 239 13.38 6.06 9.86
C ARG A 239 12.27 5.41 10.66
N LEU A 240 12.35 5.44 11.99
CA LEU A 240 11.33 4.88 12.89
C LEU A 240 9.96 5.53 12.66
N ILE A 241 9.91 6.85 12.51
CA ILE A 241 8.69 7.60 12.21
C ILE A 241 8.07 7.17 10.87
N LEU A 242 8.89 7.01 9.83
CA LEU A 242 8.43 6.52 8.53
C LEU A 242 7.86 5.10 8.61
N ILE A 243 8.47 4.23 9.41
CA ILE A 243 7.97 2.87 9.65
C ILE A 243 6.61 2.91 10.36
N LEU A 244 6.47 3.74 11.40
CA LEU A 244 5.20 3.90 12.11
C LEU A 244 4.09 4.42 11.20
N PHE A 245 4.37 5.38 10.32
CA PHE A 245 3.40 5.85 9.32
C PHE A 245 3.06 4.78 8.29
N LEU A 246 4.06 4.04 7.77
CA LEU A 246 3.84 2.95 6.82
C LEU A 246 2.91 1.87 7.41
N LEU A 247 3.12 1.53 8.68
CA LEU A 247 2.36 0.51 9.41
C LEU A 247 1.12 1.04 10.11
N ARG A 248 0.83 2.35 9.96
CA ARG A 248 -0.30 3.05 10.62
C ARG A 248 -0.34 2.79 12.13
N LYS A 249 0.81 2.87 12.81
CA LYS A 249 0.91 2.65 14.26
C LYS A 249 0.84 3.96 15.03
N ASN A 250 -0.13 4.03 15.93
CA ASN A 250 -0.30 5.16 16.84
C ASN A 250 0.86 5.21 17.86
N TYR A 251 1.84 6.07 17.59
CA TYR A 251 3.01 6.23 18.46
C TYR A 251 2.66 6.89 19.80
N ARG A 252 1.48 7.53 19.93
CA ARG A 252 1.05 8.14 21.20
C ARG A 252 0.78 7.12 22.30
N LEU A 253 0.58 5.85 21.92
CA LEU A 253 0.49 4.72 22.84
C LEU A 253 1.79 4.44 23.61
N LEU A 254 2.89 5.15 23.30
CA LEU A 254 4.10 5.14 24.15
C LEU A 254 3.85 5.82 25.51
N GLU A 255 2.88 6.72 25.61
CA GLU A 255 2.44 7.39 26.87
C GLU A 255 3.55 8.13 27.65
N ASN A 256 4.70 8.38 27.02
CA ASN A 256 5.82 9.11 27.61
C ASN A 256 6.03 10.45 26.91
N GLU A 257 5.77 11.55 27.62
CA GLU A 257 5.85 12.90 27.06
C GLU A 257 7.22 13.25 26.45
N TYR A 258 8.32 12.77 27.04
CA TYR A 258 9.66 13.04 26.50
C TYR A 258 9.88 12.33 25.17
N ASP A 259 9.47 11.05 25.09
CA ASP A 259 9.60 10.25 23.87
C ASP A 259 8.71 10.81 22.75
N LEU A 260 7.50 11.26 23.10
CA LEU A 260 6.58 11.90 22.15
C LEU A 260 7.13 13.21 21.60
N LEU A 261 7.65 14.09 22.46
CA LEU A 261 8.25 15.35 22.04
C LEU A 261 9.47 15.12 21.13
N GLU A 262 10.28 14.09 21.41
CA GLU A 262 11.43 13.73 20.58
C GLU A 262 10.98 13.27 19.18
N LEU A 263 9.99 12.38 19.09
CA LEU A 263 9.43 11.92 17.82
C LEU A 263 8.78 13.08 17.03
N GLU A 264 7.95 13.88 17.70
CA GLU A 264 7.20 14.97 17.10
C GLU A 264 8.11 16.12 16.61
N SER A 265 9.34 16.22 17.13
CA SER A 265 10.34 17.22 16.71
C SER A 265 10.79 17.07 15.25
N LEU A 266 10.67 15.87 14.68
CA LEU A 266 11.04 15.56 13.29
C LEU A 266 9.82 15.49 12.36
N MET A 267 8.61 15.70 12.89
CA MET A 267 7.37 15.62 12.12
C MET A 267 6.89 17.01 11.68
N THR A 268 6.19 17.05 10.56
CA THR A 268 5.37 18.23 10.19
C THR A 268 4.10 18.26 11.05
N ASP A 269 3.40 19.41 11.10
CA ASP A 269 2.09 19.49 11.76
C ASP A 269 1.13 18.40 11.25
N LYS A 270 1.09 18.18 9.94
CA LYS A 270 0.27 17.12 9.33
C LYS A 270 0.64 15.72 9.85
N GLY A 271 1.93 15.44 10.05
CA GLY A 271 2.39 14.17 10.61
C GLY A 271 2.04 14.01 12.09
N ARG A 272 2.10 15.10 12.87
CA ARG A 272 1.67 15.09 14.27
C ARG A 272 0.19 14.76 14.39
N TYR A 273 -0.66 15.40 13.61
CA TYR A 273 -2.11 15.20 13.67
C TYR A 273 -2.62 14.06 12.77
N TYR A 274 -1.74 13.14 12.34
CA TYR A 274 -2.16 11.98 11.56
C TYR A 274 -3.01 11.04 12.43
N ASP A 275 -4.18 10.66 11.91
CA ASP A 275 -5.12 9.76 12.59
C ASP A 275 -4.75 8.29 12.33
N PHE A 276 -4.09 7.69 13.32
CA PHE A 276 -3.66 6.29 13.29
C PHE A 276 -4.74 5.30 13.71
N ASP A 277 -5.78 5.75 14.42
CA ASP A 277 -6.85 4.90 14.94
C ASP A 277 -8.00 4.72 13.94
N SER A 278 -7.82 5.25 12.73
CA SER A 278 -8.57 4.83 11.54
C SER A 278 -8.18 3.40 11.10
N SER A 279 -8.26 2.42 12.01
CA SER A 279 -8.89 1.15 11.62
C SER A 279 -10.20 1.56 10.98
N THR A 280 -10.46 1.20 9.72
CA THR A 280 -11.74 1.53 9.06
C THR A 280 -12.86 1.32 10.08
N PRO A 281 -13.47 2.40 10.60
CA PRO A 281 -14.62 2.22 11.45
C PRO A 281 -15.63 1.53 10.56
N THR A 282 -16.25 0.45 11.05
CA THR A 282 -17.59 0.12 10.58
C THR A 282 -18.39 1.43 10.68
N GLY A 283 -18.74 2.02 9.53
CA GLY A 283 -19.22 3.41 9.46
C GLY A 283 -18.19 4.45 8.96
N VAL A 284 -17.26 4.10 8.08
CA VAL A 284 -16.42 5.10 7.39
C VAL A 284 -17.33 6.16 6.78
N PRO A 285 -17.07 7.45 7.02
CA PRO A 285 -17.66 8.52 6.24
C PRO A 285 -17.57 8.23 4.72
N ASP A 286 -18.66 8.32 3.97
CA ASP A 286 -18.61 8.37 2.50
C ASP A 286 -17.77 9.60 2.06
N TRP A 287 -17.55 9.89 0.77
CA TRP A 287 -16.80 11.10 0.38
C TRP A 287 -17.60 11.85 -0.66
N GLU A 288 -17.74 13.17 -0.49
CA GLU A 288 -18.38 14.03 -1.47
C GLU A 288 -17.44 15.10 -1.96
N ARG A 289 -17.50 15.36 -3.26
CA ARG A 289 -16.58 16.27 -3.94
C ARG A 289 -17.36 17.15 -4.87
N PHE A 290 -16.88 18.38 -4.95
CA PHE A 290 -17.42 19.38 -5.86
C PHE A 290 -16.32 19.82 -6.81
N VAL A 291 -16.44 19.39 -8.06
CA VAL A 291 -15.63 19.93 -9.15
C VAL A 291 -16.30 21.22 -9.59
N TYR A 292 -15.63 22.34 -9.38
CA TYR A 292 -16.17 23.68 -9.59
C TYR A 292 -15.34 24.43 -10.63
N CYS A 293 -16.01 25.20 -11.49
CA CYS A 293 -15.36 26.13 -12.40
C CYS A 293 -15.69 27.57 -11.99
N PRO A 294 -14.72 28.32 -11.43
CA PRO A 294 -14.92 29.71 -11.02
C PRO A 294 -15.34 30.63 -12.16
N GLU A 295 -14.84 30.38 -13.38
CA GLU A 295 -15.07 31.24 -14.55
C GLU A 295 -16.49 31.14 -15.10
N THR A 296 -17.09 29.95 -15.05
CA THR A 296 -18.47 29.72 -15.53
C THR A 296 -19.48 29.70 -14.38
N ASN A 297 -19.01 29.72 -13.14
CA ASN A 297 -19.81 29.53 -11.93
C ASN A 297 -20.66 28.25 -11.97
N GLN A 298 -20.06 27.14 -12.41
CA GLN A 298 -20.72 25.84 -12.54
C GLN A 298 -20.06 24.78 -11.66
N VAL A 299 -20.86 23.85 -11.16
CA VAL A 299 -20.43 22.67 -10.41
C VAL A 299 -20.87 21.41 -11.14
N LEU A 300 -19.98 20.42 -11.24
CA LEU A 300 -20.31 19.11 -11.80
C LEU A 300 -21.05 18.30 -10.73
N LEU A 301 -22.25 17.84 -11.06
CA LEU A 301 -23.08 17.02 -10.16
C LEU A 301 -23.51 15.73 -10.83
N LEU A 302 -23.80 14.72 -10.01
CA LEU A 302 -24.31 13.42 -10.42
C LEU A 302 -25.79 13.30 -10.07
N ASN A 303 -26.66 13.11 -11.06
CA ASN A 303 -28.04 12.70 -10.83
C ASN A 303 -28.10 11.18 -10.66
N ARG A 304 -28.37 10.70 -9.44
CA ARG A 304 -28.20 9.30 -9.06
C ARG A 304 -29.29 8.40 -9.65
N LEU A 305 -28.90 7.24 -10.19
CA LEU A 305 -29.84 6.18 -10.58
C LEU A 305 -30.12 5.17 -9.45
N LYS A 306 -29.33 5.20 -8.37
CA LYS A 306 -29.42 4.26 -7.25
C LYS A 306 -29.80 4.96 -5.95
N SER A 307 -30.38 4.19 -5.02
CA SER A 307 -30.63 4.65 -3.65
C SER A 307 -29.32 4.69 -2.82
N PRO A 308 -29.23 5.56 -1.79
CA PRO A 308 -30.17 6.62 -1.43
C PRO A 308 -30.15 7.79 -2.45
N ASN A 309 -31.13 8.70 -2.37
CA ASN A 309 -31.22 9.92 -3.22
C ASN A 309 -31.39 9.68 -4.72
N MET A 310 -32.02 8.57 -5.11
CA MET A 310 -32.34 8.26 -6.51
C MET A 310 -33.16 9.40 -7.15
N GLY A 311 -32.70 9.90 -8.30
CA GLY A 311 -33.31 11.01 -9.04
C GLY A 311 -32.90 12.41 -8.58
N LEU A 312 -32.17 12.53 -7.46
CA LEU A 312 -31.63 13.80 -6.97
C LEU A 312 -30.18 14.01 -7.44
N TRP A 313 -29.80 15.28 -7.62
CA TRP A 313 -28.44 15.71 -7.91
C TRP A 313 -27.60 15.72 -6.64
N ASN A 314 -26.44 15.06 -6.69
CA ASN A 314 -25.49 14.92 -5.60
C ASN A 314 -24.07 15.34 -6.03
N GLY A 315 -23.18 15.50 -5.05
CA GLY A 315 -21.73 15.57 -5.32
C GLY A 315 -21.21 14.30 -5.99
N VAL A 316 -20.09 14.44 -6.69
CA VAL A 316 -19.33 13.32 -7.29
C VAL A 316 -18.46 12.70 -6.19
N GLY A 317 -18.40 11.37 -6.10
CA GLY A 317 -17.66 10.70 -5.04
C GLY A 317 -18.13 9.28 -4.76
N GLY A 318 -17.27 8.53 -4.09
CA GLY A 318 -17.48 7.12 -3.82
C GLY A 318 -16.86 6.67 -2.50
N LYS A 319 -16.85 5.35 -2.29
CA LYS A 319 -16.40 4.76 -1.03
C LYS A 319 -14.88 4.65 -0.99
N LEU A 320 -14.34 4.75 0.22
CA LEU A 320 -12.93 4.48 0.47
C LEU A 320 -12.66 2.99 0.30
N ASP A 321 -11.66 2.63 -0.50
CA ASP A 321 -11.18 1.25 -0.50
C ASP A 321 -10.43 0.95 0.81
N PRO A 322 -10.49 -0.30 1.31
CA PRO A 322 -9.69 -0.70 2.46
C PRO A 322 -8.22 -0.30 2.24
N HIS A 323 -7.63 0.38 3.23
CA HIS A 323 -6.22 0.82 3.21
C HIS A 323 -5.88 1.95 2.22
N GLU A 324 -6.86 2.55 1.55
CA GLU A 324 -6.68 3.76 0.74
C GLU A 324 -6.55 5.02 1.61
N LEU A 325 -5.77 6.01 1.19
CA LEU A 325 -5.79 7.34 1.84
C LEU A 325 -6.95 8.16 1.26
N PRO A 326 -7.62 8.98 2.08
CA PRO A 326 -8.62 9.96 1.62
C PRO A 326 -8.25 10.75 0.37
N GLN A 327 -7.00 11.18 0.32
CA GLN A 327 -6.39 11.96 -0.75
C GLN A 327 -6.18 11.17 -2.06
N ASP A 328 -5.96 9.87 -1.95
CA ASP A 328 -5.75 8.99 -3.10
C ASP A 328 -7.11 8.56 -3.67
N CYS A 329 -8.06 8.27 -2.78
CA CYS A 329 -9.45 7.97 -3.11
C CYS A 329 -10.10 9.08 -3.93
N ILE A 330 -9.87 10.34 -3.56
CA ILE A 330 -10.45 11.46 -4.29
C ILE A 330 -10.00 11.54 -5.74
N VAL A 331 -8.71 11.34 -5.99
CA VAL A 331 -8.16 11.40 -7.34
C VAL A 331 -8.65 10.20 -8.16
N ARG A 332 -8.56 8.99 -7.59
CA ARG A 332 -8.96 7.74 -8.25
C ARG A 332 -10.43 7.76 -8.66
N GLU A 333 -11.32 7.93 -7.69
CA GLU A 333 -12.76 7.87 -7.92
C GLU A 333 -13.25 9.02 -8.82
N THR A 334 -12.65 10.21 -8.75
CA THR A 334 -13.04 11.31 -9.67
C THR A 334 -12.71 10.94 -11.11
N PHE A 335 -11.54 10.33 -11.31
CA PHE A 335 -11.16 9.82 -12.61
C PHE A 335 -12.06 8.65 -13.06
N GLU A 336 -12.43 7.74 -12.16
CA GLU A 336 -13.32 6.61 -12.49
C GLU A 336 -14.75 7.05 -12.81
N GLU A 337 -15.32 7.99 -12.05
CA GLU A 337 -16.69 8.45 -12.22
C GLU A 337 -16.85 9.49 -13.31
N THR A 338 -15.83 10.35 -13.55
CA THR A 338 -15.95 11.48 -14.47
C THR A 338 -14.93 11.44 -15.60
N GLY A 339 -13.88 10.63 -15.52
CA GLY A 339 -12.76 10.69 -16.46
C GLY A 339 -11.95 12.00 -16.40
N LEU A 340 -12.26 12.92 -15.47
CA LEU A 340 -11.50 14.15 -15.25
C LEU A 340 -10.29 13.86 -14.35
N ASP A 341 -9.16 14.43 -14.73
CA ASP A 341 -7.96 14.47 -13.89
C ASP A 341 -7.97 15.76 -13.07
N ILE A 342 -7.90 15.64 -11.75
CA ILE A 342 -7.96 16.74 -10.78
C ILE A 342 -6.73 16.76 -9.87
N PRO A 343 -5.53 17.11 -10.40
CA PRO A 343 -4.28 17.05 -9.64
C PRO A 343 -4.19 18.08 -8.51
N GLN A 344 -5.10 19.06 -8.48
CA GLN A 344 -5.18 20.09 -7.44
C GLN A 344 -6.59 20.09 -6.83
N TYR A 345 -6.65 19.82 -5.54
CA TYR A 345 -7.88 19.84 -4.75
C TYR A 345 -7.60 20.37 -3.34
N GLN A 346 -8.66 20.82 -2.67
CA GLN A 346 -8.60 21.36 -1.33
C GLN A 346 -9.61 20.63 -0.44
N SER A 347 -9.16 20.20 0.75
CA SER A 347 -10.06 19.70 1.80
C SER A 347 -10.84 20.85 2.40
N ARG A 348 -12.15 20.67 2.55
CA ARG A 348 -13.10 21.67 3.06
C ARG A 348 -13.81 21.22 4.34
N GLY A 349 -13.29 20.19 4.99
CA GLY A 349 -13.76 19.71 6.28
C GLY A 349 -14.51 18.38 6.20
N VAL A 350 -15.24 18.08 7.27
CA VAL A 350 -16.03 16.85 7.42
C VAL A 350 -17.50 17.19 7.65
N VAL A 351 -18.37 16.55 6.89
CA VAL A 351 -19.81 16.49 7.17
C VAL A 351 -20.06 15.27 8.05
N LEU A 352 -20.84 15.43 9.11
CA LEU A 352 -21.26 14.36 10.00
C LEU A 352 -22.79 14.37 10.02
N TRP A 353 -23.43 13.21 9.92
CA TRP A 353 -24.87 13.14 10.09
C TRP A 353 -25.30 12.04 11.05
N ASN A 354 -26.33 12.37 11.83
CA ASN A 354 -27.00 11.46 12.73
C ASN A 354 -28.42 11.22 12.24
N VAL A 355 -28.78 9.96 12.03
CA VAL A 355 -30.17 9.53 11.81
C VAL A 355 -30.70 8.94 13.12
N GLU A 356 -31.92 9.28 13.50
CA GLU A 356 -32.56 8.78 14.72
C GLU A 356 -32.51 7.24 14.81
N ASN A 357 -31.83 6.69 15.83
CA ASN A 357 -31.59 5.25 16.05
C ASN A 357 -30.60 4.55 15.10
N GLU A 358 -29.75 5.30 14.38
CA GLU A 358 -28.64 4.75 13.59
C GLU A 358 -27.28 5.22 14.12
N GLU A 359 -26.22 4.51 13.75
CA GLU A 359 -24.85 4.94 14.01
C GLU A 359 -24.53 6.23 13.25
N GLN A 360 -23.73 7.10 13.86
CA GLN A 360 -23.26 8.34 13.25
C GLN A 360 -22.44 8.01 12.00
N ASN A 361 -22.81 8.63 10.89
CA ASN A 361 -22.08 8.54 9.63
C ASN A 361 -21.48 9.90 9.28
N GLY A 362 -20.63 9.94 8.26
CA GLY A 362 -20.07 11.21 7.80
C GLY A 362 -19.66 11.20 6.35
N MET A 363 -19.05 12.29 5.91
CA MET A 363 -18.21 12.32 4.73
C MET A 363 -17.17 13.40 4.85
N TYR A 364 -16.04 13.28 4.17
CA TYR A 364 -15.20 14.46 4.00
C TYR A 364 -15.53 15.14 2.69
N VAL A 365 -15.36 16.46 2.69
CA VAL A 365 -15.72 17.31 1.57
C VAL A 365 -14.48 17.93 0.96
N PHE A 366 -14.42 17.89 -0.36
CA PHE A 366 -13.35 18.49 -1.12
C PHE A 366 -13.86 19.35 -2.28
N THR A 367 -13.05 20.32 -2.67
CA THR A 367 -13.24 21.11 -3.88
C THR A 367 -12.06 20.93 -4.81
N ALA A 368 -12.32 20.69 -6.09
CA ALA A 368 -11.33 20.78 -7.15
C ALA A 368 -11.77 21.89 -8.12
N GLU A 369 -10.84 22.78 -8.47
CA GLU A 369 -11.11 23.83 -9.44
C GLU A 369 -10.67 23.40 -10.84
N VAL A 370 -11.53 23.63 -11.83
CA VAL A 370 -11.21 23.37 -13.24
C VAL A 370 -11.40 24.63 -14.07
N SER A 371 -10.63 24.74 -15.16
CA SER A 371 -10.73 25.87 -16.07
C SER A 371 -11.97 25.78 -16.97
N LYS A 372 -12.33 26.89 -17.59
CA LYS A 372 -13.44 26.92 -18.55
C LYS A 372 -13.20 25.98 -19.75
N GLU A 373 -11.95 25.80 -20.19
CA GLU A 373 -11.63 24.88 -21.30
C GLU A 373 -12.01 23.43 -20.97
N VAL A 374 -11.86 23.01 -19.70
CA VAL A 374 -12.32 21.69 -19.24
C VAL A 374 -13.84 21.60 -19.34
N VAL A 375 -14.57 22.62 -18.88
CA VAL A 375 -16.04 22.67 -18.99
C VAL A 375 -16.50 22.60 -20.46
N ASP A 376 -15.88 23.39 -21.35
CA ASP A 376 -16.25 23.47 -22.76
C ASP A 376 -15.95 22.16 -23.53
N SER A 377 -14.89 21.44 -23.13
CA SER A 377 -14.47 20.17 -23.74
C SER A 377 -15.21 18.96 -23.17
N TYR A 378 -15.63 19.01 -21.91
CA TYR A 378 -16.33 17.93 -21.22
C TYR A 378 -17.83 17.93 -21.54
N LYS A 379 -18.22 17.20 -22.59
CA LYS A 379 -19.59 17.18 -23.12
C LYS A 379 -20.56 16.50 -22.14
N THR A 380 -21.48 17.29 -21.62
CA THR A 380 -22.55 16.90 -20.69
C THR A 380 -23.92 17.31 -21.25
N PRO A 381 -25.03 16.68 -20.81
CA PRO A 381 -25.10 15.57 -19.85
C PRO A 381 -24.53 14.27 -20.41
N VAL A 382 -23.84 13.50 -19.57
CA VAL A 382 -23.30 12.17 -19.92
C VAL A 382 -23.71 11.14 -18.89
N GLN A 383 -24.18 9.98 -19.34
CA GLN A 383 -24.48 8.87 -18.45
C GLN A 383 -23.22 8.05 -18.18
N ILE A 384 -22.91 7.85 -16.90
CA ILE A 384 -21.78 7.03 -16.46
C ILE A 384 -22.31 5.66 -16.03
N SER A 385 -21.86 4.63 -16.77
CA SER A 385 -22.07 3.18 -16.62
C SER A 385 -23.32 2.74 -15.83
N HIS A 386 -23.31 2.87 -14.51
CA HIS A 386 -24.38 2.45 -13.60
C HIS A 386 -24.69 3.43 -12.46
N GLU A 387 -23.98 4.56 -12.33
CA GLU A 387 -24.14 5.49 -11.20
C GLU A 387 -25.18 6.58 -11.46
N GLY A 388 -25.18 7.17 -12.66
CA GLY A 388 -26.07 8.31 -12.92
C GLY A 388 -25.75 9.12 -14.15
N ILE A 389 -26.35 10.31 -14.20
CA ILE A 389 -26.10 11.32 -15.25
C ILE A 389 -25.23 12.43 -14.64
N LEU A 390 -24.05 12.65 -15.21
CA LEU A 390 -23.22 13.80 -14.88
C LEU A 390 -23.62 15.01 -15.72
N ASP A 391 -23.74 16.17 -15.09
CA ASP A 391 -24.02 17.42 -15.78
C ASP A 391 -23.46 18.65 -15.03
N TRP A 392 -23.03 19.65 -15.79
CA TRP A 392 -22.59 20.93 -15.22
C TRP A 392 -23.82 21.77 -14.84
N LYS A 393 -23.98 22.07 -13.55
CA LYS A 393 -25.08 22.89 -13.05
C LYS A 393 -24.61 24.27 -12.62
N PRO A 394 -25.32 25.35 -13.01
CA PRO A 394 -25.04 26.68 -12.48
C PRO A 394 -25.14 26.68 -10.95
N TRP A 395 -24.14 27.25 -10.28
CA TRP A 395 -24.08 27.28 -8.82
C TRP A 395 -25.35 27.85 -8.19
N ASP A 396 -25.83 28.99 -8.72
CA ASP A 396 -27.02 29.68 -8.24
C ASP A 396 -28.28 28.82 -8.37
N TRP A 397 -28.37 27.98 -9.42
CA TRP A 397 -29.47 27.03 -9.56
C TRP A 397 -29.40 25.94 -8.49
N VAL A 398 -28.21 25.45 -8.16
CA VAL A 398 -28.02 24.36 -7.19
C VAL A 398 -28.42 24.79 -5.78
N VAL A 399 -27.98 25.98 -5.35
CA VAL A 399 -28.22 26.48 -3.99
C VAL A 399 -29.59 27.15 -3.82
N ASP A 400 -30.36 27.32 -4.90
CA ASP A 400 -31.68 27.92 -4.85
C ASP A 400 -32.61 27.16 -3.87
N ALA A 401 -33.30 27.91 -3.01
CA ALA A 401 -34.17 27.36 -1.98
C ALA A 401 -35.30 26.51 -2.59
N ASP A 402 -35.83 26.91 -3.75
CA ASP A 402 -36.96 26.26 -4.42
C ASP A 402 -36.54 25.05 -5.27
N ASN A 403 -35.23 24.78 -5.41
CA ASN A 403 -34.75 23.66 -6.21
C ASN A 403 -34.90 22.31 -5.50
N LEU A 404 -36.04 21.64 -5.65
CA LEU A 404 -36.28 20.34 -4.99
C LEU A 404 -35.45 19.17 -5.58
N GLY A 405 -34.69 19.39 -6.65
CA GLY A 405 -33.96 18.34 -7.36
C GLY A 405 -32.57 18.04 -6.82
N VAL A 406 -32.08 18.77 -5.81
CA VAL A 406 -30.74 18.62 -5.23
C VAL A 406 -30.87 18.09 -3.81
N VAL A 407 -29.97 17.18 -3.39
CA VAL A 407 -29.97 16.65 -2.02
C VAL A 407 -29.76 17.79 -1.02
N SER A 408 -30.51 17.77 0.09
CA SER A 408 -30.61 18.90 1.03
C SER A 408 -29.27 19.28 1.69
N ASN A 409 -28.42 18.30 1.99
CA ASN A 409 -27.07 18.55 2.53
C ASN A 409 -26.21 19.33 1.54
N ILE A 410 -26.24 18.96 0.25
CA ILE A 410 -25.43 19.58 -0.81
C ILE A 410 -25.67 21.08 -0.89
N LYS A 411 -26.93 21.50 -0.86
CA LYS A 411 -27.29 22.92 -0.90
C LYS A 411 -26.67 23.71 0.25
N LEU A 412 -26.73 23.14 1.45
CA LEU A 412 -26.23 23.77 2.67
C LEU A 412 -24.70 23.82 2.68
N ILE A 413 -24.06 22.71 2.30
CA ILE A 413 -22.60 22.62 2.19
C ILE A 413 -22.09 23.65 1.19
N LEU A 414 -22.65 23.70 -0.02
CA LEU A 414 -22.21 24.60 -1.10
C LEU A 414 -22.26 26.07 -0.68
N ASN A 415 -23.28 26.51 0.06
CA ASN A 415 -23.36 27.90 0.54
C ASN A 415 -22.13 28.37 1.35
N THR A 416 -21.44 27.44 2.02
CA THR A 416 -20.28 27.69 2.88
C THR A 416 -18.97 27.12 2.32
N LEU A 417 -19.05 26.29 1.29
CA LEU A 417 -17.98 25.40 0.85
C LEU A 417 -16.68 26.12 0.48
N LEU A 418 -16.75 27.16 -0.36
CA LEU A 418 -15.56 27.88 -0.83
C LEU A 418 -14.86 28.67 0.29
N LYS A 419 -15.55 28.93 1.39
CA LYS A 419 -15.03 29.63 2.58
C LYS A 419 -14.51 28.68 3.66
N GLY A 420 -14.78 27.39 3.52
CA GLY A 420 -14.45 26.37 4.51
C GLY A 420 -12.97 25.99 4.53
N SER A 421 -12.49 25.60 5.70
CA SER A 421 -11.15 25.07 5.95
C SER A 421 -11.18 23.53 6.09
N CYS A 422 -10.01 22.89 6.12
CA CYS A 422 -9.93 21.45 6.38
C CYS A 422 -10.36 21.05 7.81
N ASP A 423 -10.44 22.00 8.74
CA ASP A 423 -10.75 21.79 10.15
C ASP A 423 -12.23 22.04 10.49
N ASP A 424 -13.02 22.42 9.49
CA ASP A 424 -14.42 22.73 9.67
C ASP A 424 -15.29 21.47 9.73
N LYS A 425 -16.41 21.56 10.45
CA LYS A 425 -17.38 20.46 10.56
C LYS A 425 -18.78 20.93 10.17
N TYR A 426 -19.50 20.10 9.42
CA TYR A 426 -20.91 20.30 9.09
C TYR A 426 -21.70 19.19 9.78
N MET A 427 -22.37 19.49 10.88
CA MET A 427 -23.21 18.52 11.58
C MET A 427 -24.64 18.60 11.08
N MET A 428 -25.22 17.46 10.74
CA MET A 428 -26.57 17.33 10.24
C MET A 428 -27.35 16.33 11.08
N ILE A 429 -28.60 16.64 11.37
CA ILE A 429 -29.49 15.72 12.05
C ILE A 429 -30.65 15.41 11.13
N TYR A 430 -30.93 14.12 10.94
CA TYR A 430 -32.00 13.62 10.10
C TYR A 430 -33.01 12.83 10.91
N LYS A 431 -34.28 12.95 10.52
CA LYS A 431 -35.36 12.04 10.93
C LYS A 431 -35.88 11.31 9.69
N GLY A 432 -35.47 10.05 9.52
CA GLY A 432 -35.64 9.34 8.26
C GLY A 432 -34.89 10.06 7.13
N HIS A 433 -35.58 10.43 6.04
CA HIS A 433 -34.99 11.16 4.91
C HIS A 433 -35.12 12.69 5.02
N THR A 434 -35.61 13.22 6.14
CA THR A 434 -35.84 14.65 6.32
C THR A 434 -34.74 15.25 7.21
N LEU A 435 -34.03 16.24 6.69
CA LEU A 435 -33.09 17.04 7.47
C LEU A 435 -33.87 17.88 8.49
N ILE A 436 -33.55 17.74 9.76
CA ILE A 436 -34.20 18.45 10.88
C ILE A 436 -33.32 19.52 11.52
N ASP A 437 -31.99 19.38 11.47
CA ASP A 437 -31.05 20.38 11.99
C ASP A 437 -29.73 20.39 11.18
N PHE A 438 -29.08 21.56 11.13
CA PHE A 438 -27.79 21.78 10.50
C PHE A 438 -26.94 22.78 11.28
N GLN A 439 -25.70 22.39 11.59
CA GLN A 439 -24.73 23.23 12.28
C GLN A 439 -23.40 23.24 11.51
N TYR A 440 -22.87 24.43 11.24
CA TYR A 440 -21.54 24.61 10.67
C TYR A 440 -20.58 25.12 11.75
N ILE A 441 -19.55 24.34 12.06
CA ILE A 441 -18.54 24.62 13.09
C ILE A 441 -17.23 24.96 12.38
N LYS A 442 -16.74 26.18 12.61
CA LYS A 442 -15.48 26.66 12.02
C LYS A 442 -14.31 26.43 12.98
N ASN A 443 -13.22 25.81 12.50
CA ASN A 443 -11.99 25.59 13.28
C ASN A 443 -12.19 24.97 14.69
N GLY A 444 -13.02 23.93 14.81
CA GLY A 444 -13.14 23.11 16.03
C GLY A 444 -13.55 23.78 17.35
N ASN A 445 -13.78 25.10 17.40
CA ASN A 445 -14.25 25.79 18.59
C ASN A 445 -15.77 25.89 18.57
N VAL A 446 -16.39 25.41 19.66
CA VAL A 446 -17.83 25.44 19.87
C VAL A 446 -18.28 26.89 20.08
N ASP A 447 -18.85 27.50 19.04
CA ASP A 447 -19.74 28.64 19.21
C ASP A 447 -21.18 28.11 19.32
N HIS A 448 -21.65 27.91 20.54
CA HIS A 448 -23.09 28.05 20.83
C HIS A 448 -23.32 29.50 21.22
N PRO A 449 -24.26 30.21 20.57
CA PRO A 449 -25.67 30.18 21.00
C PRO A 449 -26.65 30.28 19.79
N VAL A 450 -27.93 29.88 19.78
CA VAL A 450 -29.08 30.22 20.64
C VAL A 450 -30.25 29.26 20.32
N GLU A 451 -30.96 28.86 21.38
CA GLU A 451 -32.37 28.47 21.60
C GLU A 451 -33.39 28.28 20.44
N TYR A 452 -34.04 27.10 20.50
CA TYR A 452 -35.36 26.61 20.04
C TYR A 452 -35.90 26.91 18.63
#